data_AF-A0A9C8N2L6-F1
#
_entry.id   AF-A0A9C8N2L6-F1
#
_cell.length_a   1.000
_cell.length_b   1.000
_cell.length_c   1.000
_cell.angle_alpha   90.00
_cell.angle_beta   90.00
_cell.angle_gamma   90.00
#
_symmetry.space_group_name_H-M   'P 1'
#
loop_
_entity.id
_entity.type
_entity.pdbx_description
1 polymer ?
#
loop_
_entity_poly.entity_id
_entity_poly.type
_entity_poly.pdbx_seq_one_letter_code
_entity_poly.pdbx_strand_id
1 'polypeptide(L)'
;MKKIWVWSITAALAGFLFGFDTVVISGADKKLQALWDSSDVFHGVIVIGMALWGTVVGAILGGIPTNKLGRKKTLIWIGVLYTISALGSAFASDPITFAIFRFLGGLGVGASTIAAPAYISEIAPPKDRGKLVGLYQFNIVFGILIAFFSNYLLSGIGDNDWRWMVGVEAIPAAIYTLFALTIPQSPRWLISKLKVDEAKQVLETINPGVDVEQLMVEINTDNANTVPGENIFIKKYRFPLLLAFCIAFFNQLSGINAFLYYAPRILEEAGLGSSTALLSSIGIGVTNMVFTLLGIYLIDRMGRKQLMYIGSVGYIISLSLVACAFFFNWTGLAVPIFLFLFIGAHAIGQGTVIWVFISEIFPNHLRGYGQSFGSSVHWILAAIVPSLIPILFSTIGPGIVFSFFAFMMVLQLLFVVFIMPETKGISLEELSKKLTQKKQ
;
A
#
# COMPACT_ATOMS: atom_id res chain seq x y z
N MET A 1 -24.42 15.36 4.71
CA MET A 1 -24.12 14.04 4.09
C MET A 1 -23.44 14.14 2.72
N LYS A 2 -24.05 14.73 1.66
CA LYS A 2 -23.41 14.81 0.32
C LYS A 2 -21.99 15.41 0.32
N LYS A 3 -21.75 16.49 1.06
CA LYS A 3 -20.42 17.13 1.18
C LYS A 3 -19.35 16.22 1.80
N ILE A 4 -19.70 15.45 2.85
CA ILE A 4 -18.77 14.54 3.53
C ILE A 4 -18.31 13.44 2.56
N TRP A 5 -19.25 12.86 1.82
CA TRP A 5 -18.94 11.87 0.79
C TRP A 5 -17.99 12.43 -0.26
N VAL A 6 -18.25 13.63 -0.77
CA VAL A 6 -17.35 14.29 -1.73
C VAL A 6 -15.96 14.49 -1.12
N TRP A 7 -15.85 15.03 0.10
CA TRP A 7 -14.55 15.26 0.74
C TRP A 7 -13.80 13.96 1.05
N SER A 8 -14.49 12.91 1.49
CA SER A 8 -13.89 11.60 1.73
C SER A 8 -13.44 10.94 0.42
N ILE A 9 -14.23 11.03 -0.65
CA ILE A 9 -13.84 10.55 -1.98
C ILE A 9 -12.61 11.32 -2.48
N THR A 10 -12.62 12.66 -2.37
CA THR A 10 -11.46 13.48 -2.74
C THR A 10 -10.21 13.06 -2.00
N ALA A 11 -10.27 12.87 -0.68
CA ALA A 11 -9.12 12.40 0.08
C ALA A 11 -8.71 10.95 -0.28
N ALA A 12 -9.68 10.08 -0.59
CA ALA A 12 -9.43 8.71 -0.99
C ALA A 12 -8.77 8.58 -2.37
N LEU A 13 -8.92 9.57 -3.26
CA LEU A 13 -8.21 9.64 -4.55
C LEU A 13 -6.67 9.74 -4.37
N ALA A 14 -6.16 10.10 -3.20
CA ALA A 14 -4.74 9.96 -2.91
C ALA A 14 -4.27 8.49 -3.01
N GLY A 15 -5.17 7.55 -2.68
CA GLY A 15 -4.96 6.12 -2.89
C GLY A 15 -4.90 5.75 -4.37
N PHE A 16 -5.67 6.42 -5.23
CA PHE A 16 -5.62 6.21 -6.68
C PHE A 16 -4.24 6.58 -7.23
N LEU A 17 -3.71 7.74 -6.86
CA LEU A 17 -2.37 8.16 -7.27
C LEU A 17 -1.30 7.18 -6.78
N PHE A 18 -1.40 6.72 -5.53
CA PHE A 18 -0.49 5.69 -5.02
C PHE A 18 -0.55 4.41 -5.87
N GLY A 19 -1.73 3.84 -6.08
CA GLY A 19 -1.88 2.65 -6.90
C GLY A 19 -1.35 2.82 -8.33
N PHE A 20 -1.59 4.01 -8.91
CA PHE A 20 -1.12 4.35 -10.24
C PHE A 20 0.41 4.42 -10.33
N ASP A 21 1.06 5.25 -9.49
CA ASP A 21 2.52 5.43 -9.45
C ASP A 21 3.27 4.11 -9.21
N THR A 22 2.68 3.24 -8.39
CA THR A 22 3.26 1.94 -8.01
C THR A 22 3.57 1.08 -9.23
N VAL A 23 2.63 0.96 -10.17
CA VAL A 23 2.76 -0.01 -11.27
C VAL A 23 2.98 0.62 -12.62
N VAL A 24 2.78 1.93 -12.79
CA VAL A 24 2.94 2.58 -14.09
C VAL A 24 4.37 2.40 -14.64
N ILE A 25 5.39 2.44 -13.77
CA ILE A 25 6.78 2.22 -14.15
C ILE A 25 7.05 0.83 -14.75
N SER A 26 6.22 -0.17 -14.42
CA SER A 26 6.38 -1.54 -14.93
C SER A 26 6.25 -1.64 -16.46
N GLY A 27 5.50 -0.74 -17.10
CA GLY A 27 5.37 -0.69 -18.56
C GLY A 27 6.59 -0.08 -19.25
N ALA A 28 7.36 0.74 -18.52
CA ALA A 28 8.57 1.40 -19.01
C ALA A 28 9.87 0.66 -18.59
N ASP A 29 9.79 -0.30 -17.68
CA ASP A 29 10.91 -0.95 -17.00
C ASP A 29 12.06 -1.41 -17.95
N LYS A 30 11.80 -2.39 -18.83
CA LYS A 30 12.85 -2.89 -19.77
C LYS A 30 13.36 -1.80 -20.70
N LYS A 31 12.49 -0.88 -21.15
CA LYS A 31 12.87 0.23 -22.03
C LYS A 31 13.82 1.20 -21.35
N LEU A 32 13.56 1.54 -20.09
CA LEU A 32 14.44 2.39 -19.28
C LEU A 32 15.80 1.73 -19.05
N GLN A 33 15.82 0.41 -18.79
CA GLN A 33 17.07 -0.32 -18.62
C GLN A 33 17.92 -0.28 -19.89
N ALA A 34 17.30 -0.53 -21.04
CA ALA A 34 17.97 -0.49 -22.35
C ALA A 34 18.39 0.93 -22.77
N LEU A 35 17.55 1.95 -22.50
CA LEU A 35 17.81 3.34 -22.86
C LEU A 35 19.07 3.90 -22.20
N TRP A 36 19.32 3.54 -20.95
CA TRP A 36 20.46 4.02 -20.18
C TRP A 36 21.60 3.02 -20.06
N ASP A 37 21.51 1.87 -20.76
CA ASP A 37 22.48 0.77 -20.70
C ASP A 37 22.88 0.42 -19.25
N SER A 38 21.87 0.35 -18.38
CA SER A 38 22.10 0.26 -16.94
C SER A 38 22.29 -1.18 -16.47
N SER A 39 23.27 -1.38 -15.59
CA SER A 39 23.47 -2.67 -14.93
C SER A 39 22.23 -3.07 -14.11
N ASP A 40 21.98 -4.35 -13.94
CA ASP A 40 20.82 -4.85 -13.19
C ASP A 40 20.72 -4.28 -11.77
N VAL A 41 21.87 -4.15 -11.10
CA VAL A 41 21.95 -3.56 -9.75
C VAL A 41 21.55 -2.10 -9.79
N PHE A 42 22.10 -1.33 -10.72
CA PHE A 42 21.79 0.09 -10.83
C PHE A 42 20.32 0.31 -11.22
N HIS A 43 19.81 -0.46 -12.18
CA HIS A 43 18.42 -0.39 -12.60
C HIS A 43 17.45 -0.70 -11.46
N GLY A 44 17.69 -1.82 -10.74
CA GLY A 44 16.84 -2.22 -9.63
C GLY A 44 16.88 -1.23 -8.46
N VAL A 45 18.07 -0.81 -8.02
CA VAL A 45 18.22 0.03 -6.82
C VAL A 45 17.91 1.50 -7.10
N ILE A 46 18.34 2.03 -8.24
CA ILE A 46 18.26 3.46 -8.56
C ILE A 46 17.01 3.78 -9.38
N VAL A 47 16.82 3.11 -10.53
CA VAL A 47 15.72 3.46 -11.46
C VAL A 47 14.36 3.05 -10.90
N ILE A 48 14.24 1.81 -10.41
CA ILE A 48 13.00 1.28 -9.83
C ILE A 48 12.91 1.61 -8.33
N GLY A 49 13.99 1.36 -7.59
CA GLY A 49 14.01 1.40 -6.13
C GLY A 49 13.82 2.78 -5.50
N MET A 50 14.20 3.88 -6.17
CA MET A 50 14.19 5.20 -5.52
C MET A 50 12.78 5.72 -5.19
N ALA A 51 11.76 5.36 -5.96
CA ALA A 51 10.37 5.63 -5.59
C ALA A 51 9.96 4.89 -4.30
N LEU A 52 10.40 3.65 -4.15
CA LEU A 52 10.10 2.82 -2.99
C LEU A 52 10.83 3.34 -1.75
N TRP A 53 12.10 3.75 -1.88
CA TRP A 53 12.83 4.41 -0.80
C TRP A 53 12.23 5.76 -0.42
N GLY A 54 11.75 6.53 -1.40
CA GLY A 54 10.93 7.72 -1.15
C GLY A 54 9.69 7.37 -0.33
N THR A 55 9.02 6.26 -0.65
CA THR A 55 7.84 5.76 0.08
C THR A 55 8.18 5.38 1.51
N VAL A 56 9.31 4.73 1.76
CA VAL A 56 9.80 4.42 3.12
C VAL A 56 9.96 5.71 3.94
N VAL A 57 10.68 6.69 3.38
CA VAL A 57 10.92 7.97 4.07
C VAL A 57 9.61 8.72 4.29
N GLY A 58 8.74 8.76 3.28
CA GLY A 58 7.42 9.39 3.35
C GLY A 58 6.50 8.73 4.37
N ALA A 59 6.53 7.41 4.51
CA ALA A 59 5.70 6.67 5.46
C ALA A 59 6.23 6.83 6.90
N ILE A 60 7.54 6.89 7.12
CA ILE A 60 8.11 7.09 8.46
C ILE A 60 7.94 8.55 8.91
N LEU A 61 8.18 9.51 8.02
CA LEU A 61 8.22 10.94 8.36
C LEU A 61 6.89 11.66 8.07
N GLY A 62 5.96 11.06 7.33
CA GLY A 62 4.70 11.67 6.88
C GLY A 62 3.75 12.10 8.00
N GLY A 63 3.92 11.56 9.21
CA GLY A 63 3.22 12.03 10.41
C GLY A 63 3.58 13.47 10.80
N ILE A 64 4.83 13.89 10.56
CA ILE A 64 5.34 15.22 10.91
C ILE A 64 4.57 16.33 10.18
N PRO A 65 4.50 16.36 8.83
CA PRO A 65 3.71 17.37 8.12
C PRO A 65 2.22 17.25 8.45
N THR A 66 1.68 16.03 8.57
CA THR A 66 0.26 15.78 8.90
C THR A 66 -0.16 16.38 10.24
N ASN A 67 0.73 16.39 11.23
CA ASN A 67 0.48 16.98 12.55
C ASN A 67 0.85 18.47 12.62
N LYS A 68 1.90 18.91 11.92
CA LYS A 68 2.35 20.31 11.93
C LYS A 68 1.53 21.23 11.02
N LEU A 69 1.32 20.83 9.76
CA LEU A 69 0.63 21.61 8.74
C LEU A 69 -0.89 21.35 8.71
N GLY A 70 -1.30 20.18 9.20
CA GLY A 70 -2.67 19.69 9.14
C GLY A 70 -2.94 18.84 7.92
N ARG A 71 -3.96 17.98 8.04
CA ARG A 71 -4.28 16.93 7.06
C ARG A 71 -4.52 17.51 5.65
N LYS A 72 -5.32 18.57 5.54
CA LYS A 72 -5.63 19.24 4.26
C LYS A 72 -4.36 19.70 3.54
N LYS A 73 -3.49 20.44 4.23
CA LYS A 73 -2.26 20.99 3.61
C LYS A 73 -1.32 19.87 3.17
N THR A 74 -1.20 18.81 3.96
CA THR A 74 -0.41 17.64 3.57
C THR A 74 -0.98 16.96 2.32
N LEU A 75 -2.31 16.77 2.25
CA LEU A 75 -2.97 16.17 1.08
C LEU A 75 -2.75 16.99 -0.21
N ILE A 76 -2.76 18.32 -0.12
CA ILE A 76 -2.43 19.21 -1.26
C ILE A 76 -0.97 19.01 -1.68
N TRP A 77 -0.03 19.03 -0.74
CA TRP A 77 1.39 18.84 -1.05
C TRP A 77 1.68 17.47 -1.64
N ILE A 78 0.99 16.42 -1.21
CA ILE A 78 1.07 15.08 -1.81
C ILE A 78 0.72 15.14 -3.30
N GLY A 79 -0.39 15.80 -3.66
CA GLY A 79 -0.78 15.94 -5.07
C GLY A 79 0.21 16.75 -5.91
N VAL A 80 0.80 17.79 -5.31
CA VAL A 80 1.89 18.58 -5.94
C VAL A 80 3.13 17.71 -6.16
N LEU A 81 3.54 16.91 -5.17
CA LEU A 81 4.68 15.99 -5.28
C LEU A 81 4.47 14.95 -6.38
N TYR A 82 3.28 14.35 -6.49
CA TYR A 82 2.96 13.44 -7.59
C TYR A 82 3.04 14.13 -8.95
N THR A 83 2.49 15.34 -9.07
CA THR A 83 2.52 16.10 -10.33
C THR A 83 3.96 16.43 -10.75
N ILE A 84 4.78 16.89 -9.81
CA ILE A 84 6.20 17.20 -10.06
C ILE A 84 6.99 15.93 -10.38
N SER A 85 6.73 14.83 -9.66
CA SER A 85 7.35 13.52 -9.91
C SER A 85 7.04 13.03 -11.32
N ALA A 86 5.77 12.98 -11.71
CA ALA A 86 5.34 12.47 -13.01
C ALA A 86 5.92 13.30 -14.16
N LEU A 87 5.82 14.64 -14.10
CA LEU A 87 6.39 15.51 -15.13
C LEU A 87 7.92 15.44 -15.15
N GLY A 88 8.56 15.51 -13.98
CA GLY A 88 10.00 15.47 -13.87
C GLY A 88 10.60 14.16 -14.37
N SER A 89 9.97 13.02 -14.04
CA SER A 89 10.34 11.70 -14.56
C SER A 89 10.10 11.60 -16.08
N ALA A 90 9.01 12.16 -16.60
CA ALA A 90 8.73 12.16 -18.04
C ALA A 90 9.72 13.01 -18.84
N PHE A 91 10.25 14.10 -18.28
CA PHE A 91 11.23 14.98 -18.92
C PHE A 91 12.69 14.65 -18.59
N ALA A 92 12.94 13.69 -17.69
CA ALA A 92 14.29 13.29 -17.32
C ALA A 92 15.07 12.78 -18.54
N SER A 93 16.34 13.19 -18.64
CA SER A 93 17.24 12.78 -19.72
C SER A 93 18.29 11.75 -19.26
N ASP A 94 18.48 11.62 -17.95
CA ASP A 94 19.43 10.71 -17.32
C ASP A 94 18.77 9.97 -16.13
N PRO A 95 19.29 8.80 -15.74
CA PRO A 95 18.69 7.98 -14.71
C PRO A 95 18.70 8.60 -13.31
N ILE A 96 19.66 9.48 -13.00
CA ILE A 96 19.77 10.09 -11.66
C ILE A 96 18.71 11.16 -11.49
N THR A 97 18.55 12.04 -12.48
CA THR A 97 17.46 13.02 -12.49
C THR A 97 16.10 12.32 -12.44
N PHE A 98 15.92 11.25 -13.20
CA PHE A 98 14.71 10.42 -13.14
C PHE A 98 14.46 9.88 -11.73
N ALA A 99 15.48 9.31 -11.10
CA ALA A 99 15.41 8.73 -9.77
C ALA A 99 15.10 9.78 -8.67
N ILE A 100 15.61 11.01 -8.80
CA ILE A 100 15.31 12.11 -7.87
C ILE A 100 13.81 12.45 -7.93
N PHE A 101 13.24 12.60 -9.13
CA PHE A 101 11.81 12.87 -9.28
C PHE A 101 10.95 11.71 -8.77
N ARG A 102 11.34 10.47 -9.06
CA ARG A 102 10.69 9.27 -8.51
C ARG A 102 10.74 9.24 -6.99
N PHE A 103 11.86 9.62 -6.37
CA PHE A 103 11.98 9.72 -4.92
C PHE A 103 11.01 10.76 -4.34
N LEU A 104 10.86 11.92 -4.98
CA LEU A 104 9.89 12.95 -4.58
C LEU A 104 8.44 12.43 -4.66
N GLY A 105 8.10 11.70 -5.71
CA GLY A 105 6.80 11.01 -5.83
C GLY A 105 6.59 10.01 -4.70
N GLY A 106 7.61 9.19 -4.42
CA GLY A 106 7.64 8.26 -3.30
C GLY A 106 7.38 8.93 -1.94
N LEU A 107 7.96 10.09 -1.67
CA LEU A 107 7.65 10.85 -0.44
C LEU A 107 6.15 11.16 -0.33
N GLY A 108 5.53 11.54 -1.46
CA GLY A 108 4.09 11.74 -1.59
C GLY A 108 3.29 10.47 -1.31
N VAL A 109 3.69 9.35 -1.92
CA VAL A 109 3.11 8.01 -1.70
C VAL A 109 3.12 7.67 -0.22
N GLY A 110 4.29 7.68 0.41
CA GLY A 110 4.44 7.32 1.81
C GLY A 110 3.61 8.22 2.73
N ALA A 111 3.65 9.54 2.52
CA ALA A 111 2.87 10.49 3.32
C ALA A 111 1.35 10.31 3.14
N SER A 112 0.90 9.90 1.95
CA SER A 112 -0.52 9.67 1.65
C SER A 112 -1.13 8.53 2.46
N THR A 113 -0.34 7.49 2.75
CA THR A 113 -0.76 6.34 3.57
C THR A 113 -1.13 6.73 5.00
N ILE A 114 -0.62 7.88 5.47
CA ILE A 114 -0.94 8.44 6.79
C ILE A 114 -2.03 9.50 6.67
N ALA A 115 -1.82 10.49 5.79
CA ALA A 115 -2.66 11.68 5.75
C ALA A 115 -4.10 11.39 5.28
N ALA A 116 -4.29 10.54 4.26
CA ALA A 116 -5.60 10.30 3.68
C ALA A 116 -6.51 9.49 4.60
N PRO A 117 -6.12 8.30 5.12
CA PRO A 117 -6.95 7.55 6.06
C PRO A 117 -7.25 8.34 7.34
N ALA A 118 -6.26 9.06 7.87
CA ALA A 118 -6.45 9.92 9.05
C ALA A 118 -7.50 10.99 8.78
N TYR A 119 -7.37 11.74 7.67
CA TYR A 119 -8.34 12.76 7.30
C TYR A 119 -9.76 12.21 7.17
N ILE A 120 -9.91 11.12 6.40
CA ILE A 120 -11.22 10.48 6.19
C ILE A 120 -11.82 10.04 7.52
N SER A 121 -11.03 9.43 8.41
CA SER A 121 -11.51 8.97 9.72
C SER A 121 -11.99 10.10 10.64
N GLU A 122 -11.37 11.28 10.52
CA GLU A 122 -11.64 12.46 11.35
C GLU A 122 -12.86 13.25 10.87
N ILE A 123 -13.23 13.15 9.58
CA ILE A 123 -14.44 13.79 9.03
C ILE A 123 -15.62 12.83 8.86
N ALA A 124 -15.37 11.51 8.88
CA ALA A 124 -16.42 10.53 8.65
C ALA A 124 -17.32 10.34 9.87
N PRO A 125 -18.65 10.23 9.69
CA PRO A 125 -19.56 9.88 10.77
C PRO A 125 -19.25 8.46 11.28
N PRO A 126 -19.44 8.17 12.59
CA PRO A 126 -19.06 6.88 13.18
C PRO A 126 -19.63 5.66 12.45
N LYS A 127 -20.88 5.75 11.95
CA LYS A 127 -21.58 4.66 11.26
C LYS A 127 -20.97 4.29 9.90
N ASP A 128 -20.43 5.26 9.17
CA ASP A 128 -19.91 5.05 7.80
C ASP A 128 -18.38 5.11 7.72
N ARG A 129 -17.68 5.38 8.84
CA ARG A 129 -16.22 5.54 8.91
C ARG A 129 -15.46 4.42 8.22
N GLY A 130 -15.79 3.16 8.52
CA GLY A 130 -15.12 2.00 7.91
C GLY A 130 -15.26 1.97 6.39
N LYS A 131 -16.46 2.26 5.85
CA LYS A 131 -16.72 2.30 4.40
C LYS A 131 -15.93 3.42 3.73
N LEU A 132 -15.94 4.61 4.32
CA LEU A 132 -15.26 5.78 3.76
C LEU A 132 -13.74 5.62 3.79
N VAL A 133 -13.18 5.07 4.87
CA VAL A 133 -11.75 4.74 4.92
C VAL A 133 -11.42 3.64 3.91
N GLY A 134 -12.30 2.64 3.73
CA GLY A 134 -12.15 1.59 2.72
C GLY A 134 -12.09 2.10 1.27
N LEU A 135 -12.65 3.27 0.96
CA LEU A 135 -12.51 3.90 -0.35
C LEU A 135 -11.06 4.20 -0.71
N TYR A 136 -10.19 4.45 0.26
CA TYR A 136 -8.76 4.64 0.01
C TYR A 136 -8.14 3.37 -0.57
N GLN A 137 -8.40 2.21 0.05
CA GLN A 137 -7.91 0.92 -0.44
C GLN A 137 -8.50 0.55 -1.81
N PHE A 138 -9.80 0.79 -2.01
CA PHE A 138 -10.43 0.61 -3.31
C PHE A 138 -9.73 1.44 -4.39
N ASN A 139 -9.47 2.72 -4.10
CA ASN A 139 -8.80 3.60 -5.04
C ASN A 139 -7.36 3.15 -5.35
N ILE A 140 -6.61 2.57 -4.39
CA ILE A 140 -5.29 1.97 -4.69
C ILE A 140 -5.41 0.90 -5.77
N VAL A 141 -6.32 -0.07 -5.58
CA VAL A 141 -6.45 -1.17 -6.53
C VAL A 141 -7.00 -0.70 -7.88
N PHE A 142 -7.90 0.30 -7.85
CA PHE A 142 -8.38 0.96 -9.05
C PHE A 142 -7.26 1.71 -9.79
N GLY A 143 -6.38 2.41 -9.07
CA GLY A 143 -5.19 3.07 -9.62
C GLY A 143 -4.24 2.10 -10.31
N ILE A 144 -3.99 0.94 -9.69
CA ILE A 144 -3.18 -0.14 -10.28
C ILE A 144 -3.78 -0.61 -11.61
N LEU A 145 -5.09 -0.86 -11.64
CA LEU A 145 -5.79 -1.27 -12.86
C LEU A 145 -5.68 -0.21 -13.97
N ILE A 146 -5.93 1.06 -13.64
CA ILE A 146 -5.87 2.14 -14.61
C ILE A 146 -4.44 2.38 -15.11
N ALA A 147 -3.41 2.18 -14.28
CA ALA A 147 -2.01 2.25 -14.71
C ALA A 147 -1.62 1.11 -15.67
N PHE A 148 -2.07 -0.12 -15.43
CA PHE A 148 -1.87 -1.19 -16.42
C PHE A 148 -2.59 -0.91 -17.73
N PHE A 149 -3.81 -0.36 -17.65
CA PHE A 149 -4.57 0.04 -18.83
C PHE A 149 -3.89 1.19 -19.59
N SER A 150 -3.37 2.20 -18.89
CA SER A 150 -2.64 3.30 -19.53
C SER A 150 -1.35 2.83 -20.18
N ASN A 151 -0.60 1.91 -19.55
CA ASN A 151 0.60 1.34 -20.15
C ASN A 151 0.29 0.58 -21.44
N TYR A 152 -0.81 -0.18 -21.49
CA TYR A 152 -1.23 -0.86 -22.71
C TYR A 152 -1.60 0.13 -23.82
N LEU A 153 -2.40 1.16 -23.52
CA LEU A 153 -2.84 2.16 -24.51
C LEU A 153 -1.71 3.03 -25.04
N LEU A 154 -0.74 3.36 -24.19
CA LEU A 154 0.38 4.22 -24.56
C LEU A 154 1.53 3.43 -25.19
N SER A 155 1.50 2.10 -25.15
CA SER A 155 2.53 1.27 -25.79
C SER A 155 2.53 1.48 -27.31
N GLY A 156 3.70 1.78 -27.88
CA GLY A 156 3.88 1.87 -29.32
C GLY A 156 3.42 3.17 -29.98
N ILE A 157 3.10 4.21 -29.20
CA ILE A 157 2.74 5.55 -29.74
C ILE A 157 3.96 6.35 -30.26
N GLY A 158 5.17 5.81 -30.13
CA GLY A 158 6.42 6.39 -30.62
C GLY A 158 7.64 5.93 -29.81
N ASP A 159 8.83 6.37 -30.21
CA ASP A 159 10.11 5.95 -29.61
C ASP A 159 10.25 6.33 -28.12
N ASN A 160 9.51 7.35 -27.69
CA ASN A 160 9.51 7.86 -26.31
C ASN A 160 8.20 7.56 -25.56
N ASP A 161 7.50 6.48 -25.92
CA ASP A 161 6.26 6.09 -25.24
C ASP A 161 6.40 5.91 -23.72
N TRP A 162 7.58 5.49 -23.23
CA TRP A 162 7.89 5.42 -21.80
C TRP A 162 7.71 6.75 -21.06
N ARG A 163 8.00 7.89 -21.73
CA ARG A 163 7.81 9.23 -21.14
C ARG A 163 6.34 9.52 -20.90
N TRP A 164 5.50 9.11 -21.85
CA TRP A 164 4.05 9.23 -21.71
C TRP A 164 3.49 8.28 -20.65
N MET A 165 3.99 7.04 -20.58
CA MET A 165 3.60 6.09 -19.54
C MET A 165 3.84 6.67 -18.15
N VAL A 166 5.03 7.18 -17.85
CA VAL A 166 5.30 7.75 -16.52
C VAL A 166 4.64 9.12 -16.33
N GLY A 167 4.54 9.94 -17.39
CA GLY A 167 4.03 11.30 -17.34
C GLY A 167 2.51 11.43 -17.23
N VAL A 168 1.74 10.44 -17.70
CA VAL A 168 0.26 10.55 -17.73
C VAL A 168 -0.35 10.70 -16.34
N GLU A 169 0.34 10.24 -15.29
CA GLU A 169 -0.07 10.42 -13.89
C GLU A 169 -0.22 11.90 -13.49
N ALA A 170 0.51 12.81 -14.14
CA ALA A 170 0.42 14.24 -13.86
C ALA A 170 -1.02 14.78 -14.02
N ILE A 171 -1.82 14.20 -14.91
CA ILE A 171 -3.20 14.60 -15.16
C ILE A 171 -4.09 14.31 -13.93
N PRO A 172 -4.27 13.05 -13.48
CA PRO A 172 -5.05 12.78 -12.29
C PRO A 172 -4.44 13.43 -11.03
N ALA A 173 -3.12 13.57 -10.92
CA ALA A 173 -2.47 14.24 -9.79
C ALA A 173 -2.83 15.73 -9.70
N ALA A 174 -2.84 16.45 -10.84
CA ALA A 174 -3.26 17.84 -10.89
C ALA A 174 -4.75 18.00 -10.56
N ILE A 175 -5.61 17.14 -11.12
CA ILE A 175 -7.06 17.13 -10.82
C ILE A 175 -7.30 16.88 -9.32
N TYR A 176 -6.63 15.89 -8.75
CA TYR A 176 -6.68 15.60 -7.31
C TYR A 176 -6.24 16.81 -6.49
N THR A 177 -5.15 17.46 -6.86
CA THR A 177 -4.64 18.66 -6.17
C THR A 177 -5.68 19.78 -6.15
N LEU A 178 -6.33 20.05 -7.29
CA LEU A 178 -7.40 21.03 -7.40
C LEU A 178 -8.60 20.68 -6.49
N PHE A 179 -9.02 19.42 -6.46
CA PHE A 179 -10.08 18.99 -5.55
C PHE A 179 -9.67 19.07 -4.07
N ALA A 180 -8.42 18.75 -3.74
CA ALA A 180 -7.90 18.84 -2.37
C ALA A 180 -7.89 20.29 -1.83
N LEU A 181 -7.90 21.32 -2.69
CA LEU A 181 -8.07 22.71 -2.26
C LEU A 181 -9.47 22.97 -1.64
N THR A 182 -10.48 22.21 -2.07
CA THR A 182 -11.89 22.43 -1.68
C THR A 182 -12.29 21.78 -0.36
N ILE A 183 -11.50 20.82 0.14
CA ILE A 183 -11.82 20.09 1.38
C ILE A 183 -11.60 20.97 2.62
N PRO A 184 -12.36 20.82 3.71
CA PRO A 184 -12.14 21.58 4.95
C PRO A 184 -10.93 21.04 5.73
N GLN A 185 -10.46 21.82 6.71
CA GLN A 185 -9.51 21.30 7.70
C GLN A 185 -10.17 20.25 8.60
N SER A 186 -9.36 19.35 9.15
CA SER A 186 -9.87 18.36 10.12
C SER A 186 -10.29 19.06 11.42
N PRO A 187 -11.51 18.84 11.92
CA PRO A 187 -11.95 19.37 13.23
C PRO A 187 -11.04 18.93 14.37
N ARG A 188 -10.65 17.66 14.39
CA ARG A 188 -9.75 17.10 15.43
C ARG A 188 -8.38 17.78 15.40
N TRP A 189 -7.86 18.05 14.21
CA TRP A 189 -6.59 18.78 14.08
C TRP A 189 -6.73 20.25 14.53
N LEU A 190 -7.81 20.93 14.17
CA LEU A 190 -8.07 22.31 14.59
C LEU A 190 -8.16 22.44 16.12
N ILE A 191 -8.87 21.53 16.78
CA ILE A 191 -8.93 21.45 18.25
C ILE A 191 -7.53 21.24 18.84
N SER A 192 -6.73 20.33 18.28
CA SER A 192 -5.35 20.09 18.75
C SER A 192 -4.42 21.31 18.60
N LYS A 193 -4.81 22.30 17.79
CA LYS A 193 -4.12 23.58 17.59
C LYS A 193 -4.80 24.75 18.28
N LEU A 194 -5.73 24.47 19.20
CA LEU A 194 -6.50 25.47 19.96
C LEU A 194 -7.33 26.43 19.07
N LYS A 195 -7.69 25.99 17.85
CA LYS A 195 -8.52 26.74 16.90
C LYS A 195 -9.99 26.29 16.99
N VAL A 196 -10.62 26.53 18.13
CA VAL A 196 -11.95 25.99 18.47
C VAL A 196 -13.05 26.56 17.58
N ASP A 197 -13.01 27.86 17.27
CA ASP A 197 -14.04 28.50 16.43
C ASP A 197 -14.05 27.94 14.99
N GLU A 198 -12.87 27.76 14.40
CA GLU A 198 -12.73 27.11 13.09
C GLU A 198 -13.23 25.66 13.13
N ALA A 199 -12.94 24.93 14.22
CA ALA A 199 -13.38 23.55 14.39
C ALA A 199 -14.91 23.46 14.45
N LYS A 200 -15.56 24.39 15.15
CA LYS A 200 -17.02 24.48 15.27
C LYS A 200 -17.69 24.68 13.91
N GLN A 201 -17.21 25.62 13.10
CA GLN A 201 -17.74 25.85 11.74
C GLN A 201 -17.69 24.59 10.86
N VAL A 202 -16.61 23.84 10.95
CA VAL A 202 -16.46 22.60 10.19
C VAL A 202 -17.38 21.50 10.75
N LEU A 203 -17.50 21.38 12.08
CA LEU A 203 -18.38 20.40 12.73
C LEU A 203 -19.85 20.67 12.44
N GLU A 204 -20.29 21.93 12.40
CA GLU A 204 -21.65 22.30 11.98
C GLU A 204 -21.98 21.79 10.56
N THR A 205 -20.98 21.66 9.68
CA THR A 205 -21.17 21.15 8.33
C THR A 205 -21.12 19.61 8.25
N ILE A 206 -20.28 18.97 9.07
CA ILE A 206 -20.00 17.53 9.04
C ILE A 206 -20.97 16.76 9.93
N ASN A 207 -21.16 17.22 11.16
CA ASN A 207 -22.01 16.58 12.15
C ASN A 207 -22.65 17.63 13.08
N PRO A 208 -23.78 18.25 12.65
CA PRO A 208 -24.42 19.36 13.37
C PRO A 208 -24.88 19.01 14.80
N GLY A 209 -24.96 17.72 15.15
CA GLY A 209 -25.39 17.26 16.46
C GLY A 209 -24.27 16.91 17.44
N VAL A 210 -23.00 17.10 17.07
CA VAL A 210 -21.86 16.86 17.98
C VAL A 210 -21.51 18.12 18.74
N ASP A 211 -21.51 18.03 20.06
CA ASP A 211 -20.98 19.07 20.93
C ASP A 211 -19.45 19.12 20.81
N VAL A 212 -18.92 20.28 20.44
CA VAL A 212 -17.49 20.54 20.32
C VAL A 212 -16.81 20.35 21.68
N GLU A 213 -17.49 20.71 22.77
CA GLU A 213 -16.99 20.58 24.14
C GLU A 213 -16.77 19.11 24.50
N GLN A 214 -17.72 18.24 24.12
CA GLN A 214 -17.61 16.79 24.31
C GLN A 214 -16.44 16.21 23.52
N LEU A 215 -16.24 16.65 22.27
CA LEU A 215 -15.10 16.20 21.46
C LEU A 215 -13.75 16.69 22.03
N MET A 216 -13.71 17.88 22.63
CA MET A 216 -12.51 18.37 23.34
C MET A 216 -12.20 17.53 24.57
N VAL A 217 -13.22 17.16 25.35
CA VAL A 217 -13.06 16.27 26.51
C VAL A 217 -12.53 14.90 26.07
N GLU A 218 -13.07 14.31 25.00
CA GLU A 218 -12.56 13.05 24.44
C GLU A 218 -11.08 13.14 24.05
N ILE A 219 -10.69 14.18 23.30
CA ILE A 219 -9.30 14.36 22.85
C ILE A 219 -8.33 14.55 24.03
N ASN A 220 -8.73 15.31 25.05
CA ASN A 220 -7.91 15.52 26.24
C ASN A 220 -7.79 14.26 27.09
N THR A 221 -8.85 13.45 27.16
CA THR A 221 -8.85 12.18 27.90
C THR A 221 -7.97 11.13 27.20
N ASP A 222 -8.00 11.06 25.87
CA ASP A 222 -7.13 10.19 25.07
C ASP A 222 -5.64 10.51 25.30
N ASN A 223 -5.28 11.79 25.43
CA ASN A 223 -3.91 12.22 25.73
C ASN A 223 -3.49 11.95 27.19
N ALA A 224 -4.43 11.94 28.14
CA ALA A 224 -4.16 11.71 29.56
C ALA A 224 -3.92 10.22 29.90
N ASN A 225 -4.40 9.29 29.06
CA ASN A 225 -4.29 7.84 29.26
C ASN A 225 -2.91 7.25 28.89
N THR A 226 -1.93 8.06 28.48
CA THR A 226 -0.56 7.58 28.21
C THR A 226 0.23 7.41 29.51
N VAL A 227 0.58 6.16 29.85
CA VAL A 227 1.48 5.87 30.97
C VAL A 227 2.91 6.32 30.63
N PRO A 228 3.54 7.18 31.45
CA PRO A 228 4.92 7.64 31.20
C PRO A 228 5.91 6.47 31.09
N GLY A 229 6.69 6.44 30.00
CA GLY A 229 7.75 5.45 29.78
C GLY A 229 7.31 4.10 29.20
N GLU A 230 6.00 3.85 29.06
CA GLU A 230 5.52 2.63 28.41
C GLU A 230 5.71 2.71 26.89
N ASN A 231 6.39 1.72 26.31
CA ASN A 231 6.64 1.65 24.87
C ASN A 231 6.49 0.23 24.33
N ILE A 232 6.39 0.10 23.01
CA ILE A 232 6.15 -1.17 22.32
C ILE A 232 7.29 -2.18 22.49
N PHE A 233 8.52 -1.77 22.85
CA PHE A 233 9.69 -2.65 22.94
C PHE A 233 9.84 -3.37 24.30
N ILE A 234 8.95 -3.07 25.25
CA ILE A 234 8.95 -3.73 26.57
C ILE A 234 8.57 -5.21 26.42
N LYS A 235 9.12 -6.06 27.31
CA LYS A 235 8.93 -7.52 27.29
C LYS A 235 7.45 -7.96 27.19
N LYS A 236 6.53 -7.19 27.80
CA LYS A 236 5.08 -7.38 27.76
C LYS A 236 4.49 -7.41 26.34
N TYR A 237 5.09 -6.68 25.39
CA TYR A 237 4.58 -6.47 24.04
C TYR A 237 5.36 -7.22 22.96
N ARG A 238 6.31 -8.09 23.35
CA ARG A 238 7.13 -8.87 22.39
C ARG A 238 6.29 -9.76 21.49
N PHE A 239 5.20 -10.34 21.99
CA PHE A 239 4.34 -11.19 21.18
C PHE A 239 3.54 -10.39 20.13
N PRO A 240 2.83 -9.30 20.48
CA PRO A 240 2.27 -8.37 19.49
C PRO A 240 3.31 -7.83 18.47
N LEU A 241 4.51 -7.45 18.93
CA LEU A 241 5.58 -7.02 18.03
C LEU A 241 6.00 -8.11 17.05
N LEU A 242 6.16 -9.34 17.51
CA LEU A 242 6.48 -10.49 16.66
C LEU A 242 5.38 -10.73 15.62
N LEU A 243 4.11 -10.67 16.03
CA LEU A 243 2.98 -10.80 15.13
C LEU A 243 2.97 -9.71 14.04
N ALA A 244 3.20 -8.45 14.43
CA ALA A 244 3.29 -7.32 13.50
C ALA A 244 4.47 -7.44 12.54
N PHE A 245 5.64 -7.88 13.04
CA PHE A 245 6.82 -8.13 12.21
C PHE A 245 6.54 -9.26 11.21
N CYS A 246 6.10 -10.43 11.68
CA CYS A 246 5.90 -11.60 10.83
C CYS A 246 4.86 -11.35 9.74
N ILE A 247 3.72 -10.71 10.04
CA ILE A 247 2.70 -10.45 9.03
C ILE A 247 3.20 -9.49 7.94
N ALA A 248 3.91 -8.42 8.33
CA ALA A 248 4.51 -7.47 7.40
C ALA A 248 5.66 -8.08 6.59
N PHE A 249 6.50 -8.88 7.25
CA PHE A 249 7.63 -9.59 6.64
C PHE A 249 7.16 -10.57 5.57
N PHE A 250 6.23 -11.47 5.92
CA PHE A 250 5.71 -12.44 4.96
C PHE A 250 4.89 -11.79 3.85
N ASN A 251 4.20 -10.67 4.11
CA ASN A 251 3.50 -9.94 3.06
C ASN A 251 4.45 -9.52 1.93
N GLN A 252 5.63 -8.98 2.26
CA GLN A 252 6.61 -8.59 1.24
C GLN A 252 7.38 -9.77 0.66
N LEU A 253 7.68 -10.78 1.49
CA LEU A 253 8.36 -12.00 1.04
C LEU A 253 7.44 -12.97 0.26
N SER A 254 6.16 -12.62 0.08
CA SER A 254 5.30 -13.22 -0.93
C SER A 254 5.72 -12.86 -2.35
N GLY A 255 6.53 -11.80 -2.51
CA GLY A 255 6.95 -11.30 -3.82
C GLY A 255 5.91 -10.41 -4.51
N ILE A 256 4.84 -9.98 -3.83
CA ILE A 256 3.76 -9.19 -4.46
C ILE A 256 4.26 -7.90 -5.14
N ASN A 257 5.09 -7.10 -4.44
CA ASN A 257 5.59 -5.85 -5.02
C ASN A 257 6.64 -6.14 -6.10
N ALA A 258 7.49 -7.15 -5.92
CA ALA A 258 8.39 -7.59 -6.99
C ALA A 258 7.58 -7.96 -8.24
N PHE A 259 6.50 -8.70 -8.07
CA PHE A 259 5.64 -9.07 -9.17
C PHE A 259 4.98 -7.86 -9.84
N LEU A 260 4.34 -6.97 -9.06
CA LEU A 260 3.61 -5.83 -9.63
C LEU A 260 4.51 -4.84 -10.38
N TYR A 261 5.73 -4.60 -9.88
CA TYR A 261 6.69 -3.68 -10.52
C TYR A 261 7.33 -4.26 -11.77
N TYR A 262 7.41 -5.58 -11.88
CA TYR A 262 8.05 -6.27 -13.01
C TYR A 262 7.07 -7.16 -13.78
N ALA A 263 5.75 -6.95 -13.66
CA ALA A 263 4.74 -7.85 -14.22
C ALA A 263 4.91 -8.04 -15.75
N PRO A 264 5.05 -6.99 -16.58
CA PRO A 264 5.31 -7.16 -18.00
C PRO A 264 6.64 -7.89 -18.28
N ARG A 265 7.71 -7.55 -17.54
CA ARG A 265 9.02 -8.25 -17.65
C ARG A 265 8.87 -9.74 -17.38
N ILE A 266 8.27 -10.12 -16.25
CA ILE A 266 8.08 -11.52 -15.84
C ILE A 266 7.29 -12.31 -16.89
N LEU A 267 6.24 -11.70 -17.43
CA LEU A 267 5.41 -12.32 -18.45
C LEU A 267 6.16 -12.49 -19.77
N GLU A 268 6.99 -11.53 -20.17
CA GLU A 268 7.86 -11.66 -21.33
C GLU A 268 8.96 -12.71 -21.13
N GLU A 269 9.57 -12.79 -19.95
CA GLU A 269 10.53 -13.85 -19.60
C GLU A 269 9.88 -15.25 -19.66
N ALA A 270 8.57 -15.34 -19.43
CA ALA A 270 7.79 -16.57 -19.61
C ALA A 270 7.43 -16.87 -21.08
N GLY A 271 7.92 -16.06 -22.03
CA GLY A 271 7.74 -16.26 -23.47
C GLY A 271 6.50 -15.59 -24.07
N LEU A 272 5.81 -14.69 -23.35
CA LEU A 272 4.75 -13.86 -23.94
C LEU A 272 5.37 -12.73 -24.77
N GLY A 273 4.73 -12.38 -25.88
CA GLY A 273 5.05 -11.13 -26.59
C GLY A 273 4.63 -9.90 -25.78
N SER A 274 5.31 -8.77 -25.97
CA SER A 274 5.12 -7.54 -25.18
C SER A 274 3.67 -7.04 -25.11
N SER A 275 2.94 -7.07 -26.24
CA SER A 275 1.52 -6.67 -26.25
C SER A 275 0.66 -7.60 -25.39
N THR A 276 0.88 -8.92 -25.47
CA THR A 276 0.17 -9.91 -24.66
C THR A 276 0.55 -9.82 -23.18
N ALA A 277 1.81 -9.47 -22.87
CA ALA A 277 2.27 -9.24 -21.50
C ALA A 277 1.59 -8.02 -20.87
N LEU A 278 1.48 -6.90 -21.60
CA LEU A 278 0.75 -5.71 -21.16
C LEU A 278 -0.76 -5.99 -21.01
N LEU A 279 -1.37 -6.70 -21.96
CA LEU A 279 -2.77 -7.12 -21.87
C LEU A 279 -3.03 -8.02 -20.65
N SER A 280 -2.14 -8.98 -20.40
CA SER A 280 -2.22 -9.86 -19.22
C SER A 280 -2.05 -9.08 -17.92
N SER A 281 -1.27 -7.98 -17.93
CA SER A 281 -1.14 -7.05 -16.79
C SER A 281 -2.45 -6.33 -16.47
N ILE A 282 -3.28 -6.00 -17.47
CA ILE A 282 -4.65 -5.54 -17.23
C ILE A 282 -5.46 -6.63 -16.52
N GLY A 283 -5.35 -7.88 -16.95
CA GLY A 283 -5.98 -9.04 -16.30
C GLY A 283 -5.58 -9.20 -14.83
N ILE A 284 -4.31 -8.95 -14.51
CA ILE A 284 -3.78 -8.90 -13.13
C ILE A 284 -4.51 -7.80 -12.34
N GLY A 285 -4.61 -6.59 -12.89
CA GLY A 285 -5.32 -5.47 -12.24
C GLY A 285 -6.80 -5.78 -11.98
N VAL A 286 -7.50 -6.37 -12.96
CA VAL A 286 -8.92 -6.76 -12.82
C VAL A 286 -9.07 -7.82 -11.74
N THR A 287 -8.22 -8.84 -11.75
CA THR A 287 -8.22 -9.91 -10.74
C THR A 287 -7.99 -9.34 -9.35
N ASN A 288 -6.99 -8.46 -9.20
CA ASN A 288 -6.72 -7.80 -7.92
C ASN A 288 -7.94 -7.03 -7.41
N MET A 289 -8.62 -6.28 -8.27
CA MET A 289 -9.82 -5.51 -7.91
C MET A 289 -10.96 -6.40 -7.43
N VAL A 290 -11.32 -7.42 -8.22
CA VAL A 290 -12.43 -8.33 -7.90
C VAL A 290 -12.16 -9.06 -6.59
N PHE A 291 -10.95 -9.62 -6.43
CA PHE A 291 -10.61 -10.40 -5.26
C PHE A 291 -10.37 -9.54 -4.01
N THR A 292 -9.96 -8.27 -4.16
CA THR A 292 -9.88 -7.33 -3.03
C THR A 292 -11.28 -7.01 -2.48
N LEU A 293 -12.24 -6.73 -3.36
CA LEU A 293 -13.64 -6.51 -2.95
C LEU A 293 -14.22 -7.75 -2.27
N LEU A 294 -13.91 -8.94 -2.80
CA LEU A 294 -14.28 -10.20 -2.18
C LEU A 294 -13.61 -10.39 -0.80
N GLY A 295 -12.31 -10.10 -0.68
CA GLY A 295 -11.58 -10.16 0.59
C GLY A 295 -12.20 -9.25 1.66
N ILE A 296 -12.48 -7.99 1.33
CA ILE A 296 -13.14 -7.03 2.23
C ILE A 296 -14.53 -7.54 2.64
N TYR A 297 -15.28 -8.18 1.74
CA TYR A 297 -16.57 -8.76 2.10
C TYR A 297 -16.44 -9.99 3.02
N LEU A 298 -15.39 -10.80 2.84
CA LEU A 298 -15.19 -12.04 3.58
C LEU A 298 -14.52 -11.84 4.94
N ILE A 299 -13.73 -10.78 5.16
CA ILE A 299 -12.91 -10.63 6.38
C ILE A 299 -13.73 -10.63 7.67
N ASP A 300 -14.90 -10.00 7.66
CA ASP A 300 -15.81 -9.97 8.81
C ASP A 300 -16.66 -11.24 8.93
N ARG A 301 -16.82 -11.99 7.83
CA ARG A 301 -17.60 -13.23 7.80
C ARG A 301 -16.79 -14.45 8.18
N MET A 302 -15.57 -14.58 7.67
CA MET A 302 -14.71 -15.77 7.86
C MET A 302 -13.67 -15.56 8.96
N GLY A 303 -13.25 -14.33 9.21
CA GLY A 303 -12.20 -14.00 10.17
C GLY A 303 -10.82 -13.91 9.53
N ARG A 304 -9.88 -13.32 10.27
CA ARG A 304 -8.57 -12.92 9.75
C ARG A 304 -7.69 -14.14 9.53
N LYS A 305 -7.70 -15.09 10.48
CA LYS A 305 -6.88 -16.31 10.41
C LYS A 305 -7.36 -17.22 9.29
N GLN A 306 -8.67 -17.35 9.08
CA GLN A 306 -9.22 -18.18 8.01
C GLN A 306 -8.88 -17.64 6.60
N LEU A 307 -8.94 -16.32 6.40
CA LEU A 307 -8.52 -15.73 5.13
C LEU A 307 -7.02 -15.91 4.88
N MET A 308 -6.21 -15.82 5.92
CA MET A 308 -4.78 -16.09 5.83
C MET A 308 -4.48 -17.55 5.45
N TYR A 309 -5.26 -18.52 5.93
CA TYR A 309 -5.15 -19.91 5.47
C TYR A 309 -5.41 -20.06 3.98
N ILE A 310 -6.54 -19.52 3.51
CA ILE A 310 -6.94 -19.60 2.09
C ILE A 310 -5.90 -18.92 1.21
N GLY A 311 -5.47 -17.72 1.61
CA GLY A 311 -4.41 -16.98 0.92
C GLY A 311 -3.10 -17.76 0.87
N SER A 312 -2.63 -18.31 2.00
CA SER A 312 -1.42 -19.11 2.08
C SER A 312 -1.44 -20.33 1.15
N VAL A 313 -2.54 -21.09 1.12
CA VAL A 313 -2.66 -22.24 0.22
C VAL A 313 -2.63 -21.79 -1.25
N GLY A 314 -3.38 -20.73 -1.59
CA GLY A 314 -3.39 -20.17 -2.92
C GLY A 314 -2.01 -19.68 -3.36
N TYR A 315 -1.25 -19.05 -2.47
CA TYR A 315 0.13 -18.63 -2.70
C TYR A 315 1.07 -19.80 -3.00
N ILE A 316 1.05 -20.83 -2.16
CA ILE A 316 1.95 -21.98 -2.29
C ILE A 316 1.70 -22.65 -3.64
N ILE A 317 0.44 -22.92 -3.97
CA ILE A 317 0.08 -23.55 -5.26
C ILE A 317 0.49 -22.66 -6.42
N SER A 318 0.10 -21.39 -6.42
CA SER A 318 0.37 -20.50 -7.56
C SER A 318 1.85 -20.25 -7.78
N LEU A 319 2.61 -19.89 -6.73
CA LEU A 319 4.04 -19.60 -6.85
C LEU A 319 4.85 -20.86 -7.18
N SER A 320 4.48 -22.03 -6.63
CA SER A 320 5.11 -23.29 -7.03
C SER A 320 4.87 -23.61 -8.50
N LEU A 321 3.65 -23.39 -9.01
CA LEU A 321 3.34 -23.59 -10.43
C LEU A 321 4.10 -22.59 -11.32
N VAL A 322 4.24 -21.33 -10.91
CA VAL A 322 5.09 -20.35 -11.62
C VAL A 322 6.54 -20.81 -11.65
N ALA A 323 7.10 -21.26 -10.52
CA ALA A 323 8.46 -21.77 -10.47
C ALA A 323 8.64 -22.99 -11.39
N CYS A 324 7.71 -23.95 -11.36
CA CYS A 324 7.70 -25.10 -12.26
C CYS A 324 7.62 -24.66 -13.73
N ALA A 325 6.77 -23.69 -14.06
CA ALA A 325 6.66 -23.18 -15.42
C ALA A 325 8.00 -22.62 -15.94
N PHE A 326 8.76 -21.91 -15.11
CA PHE A 326 10.09 -21.43 -15.47
C PHE A 326 11.13 -22.56 -15.56
N PHE A 327 11.13 -23.54 -14.66
CA PHE A 327 12.10 -24.66 -14.73
C PHE A 327 11.85 -25.60 -15.91
N PHE A 328 10.58 -25.83 -16.26
CA PHE A 328 10.18 -26.74 -17.33
C PHE A 328 9.86 -26.01 -18.65
N ASN A 329 10.13 -24.70 -18.73
CA ASN A 329 9.90 -23.86 -19.91
C ASN A 329 8.47 -23.98 -20.47
N TRP A 330 7.46 -23.94 -19.60
CA TRP A 330 6.07 -23.91 -20.03
C TRP A 330 5.77 -22.60 -20.75
N THR A 331 5.05 -22.68 -21.87
CA THR A 331 4.77 -21.53 -22.74
C THR A 331 3.28 -21.17 -22.74
N GLY A 332 2.95 -20.05 -23.40
CA GLY A 332 1.57 -19.60 -23.55
C GLY A 332 0.99 -19.02 -22.25
N LEU A 333 -0.28 -19.31 -21.97
CA LEU A 333 -1.02 -18.64 -20.89
C LEU A 333 -0.82 -19.25 -19.49
N ALA A 334 0.03 -20.29 -19.35
CA ALA A 334 0.23 -20.97 -18.07
C ALA A 334 0.70 -20.01 -16.96
N VAL A 335 1.78 -19.25 -17.19
CA VAL A 335 2.32 -18.29 -16.23
C VAL A 335 1.32 -17.18 -15.88
N PRO A 336 0.66 -16.50 -16.85
CA PRO A 336 -0.42 -15.55 -16.54
C PRO A 336 -1.52 -16.13 -15.64
N ILE A 337 -2.01 -17.34 -15.93
CA ILE A 337 -3.08 -17.98 -15.15
C ILE A 337 -2.64 -18.23 -13.70
N PHE A 338 -1.41 -18.72 -13.50
CA PHE A 338 -0.89 -18.93 -12.14
C PHE A 338 -0.69 -17.61 -11.40
N LEU A 339 -0.28 -16.55 -12.11
CA LEU A 339 -0.15 -15.22 -11.54
C LEU A 339 -1.50 -14.57 -11.20
N PHE A 340 -2.57 -14.85 -11.96
CA PHE A 340 -3.93 -14.47 -11.56
C PHE A 340 -4.36 -15.18 -10.28
N LEU A 341 -4.06 -16.48 -10.15
CA LEU A 341 -4.32 -17.22 -8.91
C LEU A 341 -3.52 -16.64 -7.73
N PHE A 342 -2.25 -16.30 -7.95
CA PHE A 342 -1.38 -15.63 -6.97
C PHE A 342 -1.99 -14.32 -6.49
N ILE A 343 -2.42 -13.45 -7.41
CA ILE A 343 -3.02 -12.17 -7.08
C ILE A 343 -4.37 -12.32 -6.37
N GLY A 344 -5.20 -13.26 -6.81
CA GLY A 344 -6.46 -13.56 -6.14
C GLY A 344 -6.24 -14.02 -4.69
N ALA A 345 -5.26 -14.91 -4.48
CA ALA A 345 -4.86 -15.37 -3.16
C ALA A 345 -4.28 -14.24 -2.29
N HIS A 346 -3.46 -13.36 -2.88
CA HIS A 346 -2.94 -12.16 -2.21
C HIS A 346 -4.06 -11.27 -1.73
N ALA A 347 -4.96 -10.89 -2.64
CA ALA A 347 -6.02 -9.93 -2.37
C ALA A 347 -6.98 -10.42 -1.27
N ILE A 348 -7.38 -11.70 -1.29
CA ILE A 348 -8.22 -12.28 -0.24
C ILE A 348 -7.48 -12.40 1.10
N GLY A 349 -6.23 -12.88 1.07
CA GLY A 349 -5.45 -13.14 2.27
C GLY A 349 -4.72 -11.91 2.76
N GLN A 350 -3.41 -11.87 2.47
CA GLN A 350 -2.48 -10.87 2.98
C GLN A 350 -2.89 -9.42 2.68
N GLY A 351 -3.39 -9.15 1.47
CA GLY A 351 -3.78 -7.80 1.03
C GLY A 351 -4.92 -7.21 1.86
N THR A 352 -5.90 -8.03 2.26
CA THR A 352 -7.01 -7.57 3.11
C THR A 352 -6.65 -7.63 4.61
N VAL A 353 -5.93 -8.66 5.05
CA VAL A 353 -5.76 -8.94 6.48
C VAL A 353 -4.68 -8.09 7.15
N ILE A 354 -3.59 -7.75 6.45
CA ILE A 354 -2.39 -7.15 7.07
C ILE A 354 -2.69 -5.91 7.93
N TRP A 355 -3.34 -4.91 7.36
CA TRP A 355 -3.56 -3.62 8.03
C TRP A 355 -4.57 -3.73 9.17
N VAL A 356 -5.61 -4.53 8.96
CA VAL A 356 -6.65 -4.80 9.97
C VAL A 356 -6.02 -5.52 11.16
N PHE A 357 -5.27 -6.58 10.92
CA PHE A 357 -4.65 -7.38 11.96
C PHE A 357 -3.62 -6.58 12.79
N ILE A 358 -2.74 -5.80 12.14
CA ILE A 358 -1.78 -4.94 12.86
C ILE A 358 -2.51 -3.93 13.76
N SER A 359 -3.66 -3.40 13.32
CA SER A 359 -4.45 -2.46 14.12
C SER A 359 -5.13 -3.09 15.35
N GLU A 360 -5.43 -4.39 15.29
CA GLU A 360 -6.20 -5.12 16.32
C GLU A 360 -5.30 -5.69 17.44
N ILE A 361 -4.05 -6.07 17.15
CA ILE A 361 -3.18 -6.81 18.08
C ILE A 361 -2.50 -5.96 19.18
N PHE A 362 -2.55 -4.62 19.08
CA PHE A 362 -1.95 -3.71 20.06
C PHE A 362 -3.00 -3.05 20.97
N PRO A 363 -2.65 -2.78 22.25
CA PRO A 363 -3.48 -1.99 23.16
C PRO A 363 -3.78 -0.59 22.60
N ASN A 364 -4.92 -0.01 22.97
CA ASN A 364 -5.39 1.29 22.47
C ASN A 364 -4.31 2.39 22.52
N HIS A 365 -3.62 2.55 23.65
CA HIS A 365 -2.61 3.61 23.86
C HIS A 365 -1.28 3.38 23.12
N LEU A 366 -0.99 2.14 22.71
CA LEU A 366 0.23 1.79 21.95
C LEU A 366 -0.06 1.45 20.48
N ARG A 367 -1.32 1.43 20.06
CA ARG A 367 -1.76 1.02 18.73
C ARG A 367 -1.09 1.84 17.63
N GLY A 368 -0.97 3.16 17.80
CA GLY A 368 -0.29 4.01 16.84
C GLY A 368 1.16 3.61 16.62
N TYR A 369 1.91 3.37 17.70
CA TYR A 369 3.31 2.92 17.62
C TYR A 369 3.43 1.53 17.00
N GLY A 370 2.54 0.60 17.35
CA GLY A 370 2.52 -0.75 16.79
C GLY A 370 2.23 -0.78 15.29
N GLN A 371 1.28 0.04 14.83
CA GLN A 371 1.01 0.25 13.41
C GLN A 371 2.22 0.84 12.69
N SER A 372 2.84 1.89 13.23
CA SER A 372 4.05 2.48 12.65
C SER A 372 5.19 1.46 12.51
N PHE A 373 5.38 0.58 13.51
CA PHE A 373 6.39 -0.47 13.44
C PHE A 373 6.10 -1.48 12.32
N GLY A 374 4.87 -2.02 12.27
CA GLY A 374 4.46 -2.96 11.23
C GLY A 374 4.55 -2.35 9.82
N SER A 375 4.09 -1.11 9.65
CA SER A 375 4.23 -0.34 8.41
C SER A 375 5.69 -0.13 8.02
N SER A 376 6.59 0.17 8.97
CA SER A 376 8.00 0.38 8.66
C SER A 376 8.65 -0.90 8.13
N VAL A 377 8.39 -2.04 8.78
CA VAL A 377 8.86 -3.36 8.31
C VAL A 377 8.34 -3.63 6.90
N HIS A 378 7.04 -3.38 6.67
CA HIS A 378 6.41 -3.55 5.37
C HIS A 378 7.07 -2.69 4.30
N TRP A 379 7.22 -1.38 4.52
CA TRP A 379 7.75 -0.47 3.50
C TRP A 379 9.24 -0.69 3.22
N ILE A 380 10.05 -0.97 4.25
CA ILE A 380 11.47 -1.25 4.06
C ILE A 380 11.65 -2.49 3.18
N LEU A 381 10.89 -3.56 3.44
CA LEU A 381 10.95 -4.76 2.61
C LEU A 381 10.31 -4.54 1.23
N ALA A 382 9.27 -3.71 1.14
CA ALA A 382 8.69 -3.29 -0.13
C ALA A 382 9.68 -2.50 -1.00
N ALA A 383 10.69 -1.84 -0.41
CA ALA A 383 11.79 -1.23 -1.16
C ALA A 383 12.88 -2.24 -1.52
N ILE A 384 13.29 -3.09 -0.56
CA ILE A 384 14.38 -4.04 -0.76
C ILE A 384 14.01 -5.10 -1.80
N VAL A 385 12.87 -5.76 -1.65
CA VAL A 385 12.52 -6.94 -2.46
C VAL A 385 12.45 -6.61 -3.96
N PRO A 386 11.71 -5.59 -4.44
CA PRO A 386 11.69 -5.23 -5.85
C PRO A 386 13.03 -4.69 -6.35
N SER A 387 13.81 -3.99 -5.52
CA SER A 387 15.12 -3.47 -5.93
C SER A 387 16.13 -4.57 -6.27
N LEU A 388 15.96 -5.76 -5.69
CA LEU A 388 16.82 -6.92 -5.92
C LEU A 388 16.39 -7.77 -7.13
N ILE A 389 15.20 -7.57 -7.70
CA ILE A 389 14.67 -8.46 -8.74
C ILE A 389 15.54 -8.51 -10.00
N PRO A 390 16.02 -7.39 -10.59
CA PRO A 390 16.80 -7.47 -11.81
C PRO A 390 18.06 -8.32 -11.63
N ILE A 391 18.82 -8.10 -10.55
CA ILE A 391 20.03 -8.88 -10.26
C ILE A 391 19.71 -10.35 -9.94
N LEU A 392 18.64 -10.62 -9.21
CA LEU A 392 18.27 -12.01 -8.89
C LEU A 392 17.83 -12.77 -10.16
N PHE A 393 17.10 -12.12 -11.07
CA PHE A 393 16.69 -12.74 -12.32
C PHE A 393 17.88 -13.03 -13.23
N SER A 394 18.87 -12.15 -13.33
CA SER A 394 20.05 -12.40 -14.17
C SER A 394 21.05 -13.38 -13.57
N THR A 395 21.15 -13.46 -12.23
CA THR A 395 22.14 -14.33 -11.56
C THR A 395 21.65 -15.73 -11.23
N ILE A 396 20.43 -15.85 -10.69
CA ILE A 396 19.87 -17.14 -10.22
C ILE A 396 18.60 -17.55 -10.99
N GLY A 397 18.07 -16.69 -11.84
CA GLY A 397 16.92 -16.99 -12.68
C GLY A 397 15.56 -16.86 -11.97
N PRO A 398 14.48 -16.58 -12.71
CA PRO A 398 13.15 -16.39 -12.14
C PRO A 398 12.61 -17.64 -11.42
N GLY A 399 12.89 -18.84 -11.92
CA GLY A 399 12.43 -20.10 -11.30
C GLY A 399 12.89 -20.28 -9.85
N ILE A 400 14.16 -19.96 -9.54
CA ILE A 400 14.70 -20.02 -8.17
C ILE A 400 14.06 -18.94 -7.30
N VAL A 401 13.89 -17.72 -7.83
CA VAL A 401 13.26 -16.61 -7.10
C VAL A 401 11.82 -16.93 -6.72
N PHE A 402 11.01 -17.45 -7.65
CA PHE A 402 9.63 -17.86 -7.35
C PHE A 402 9.56 -19.06 -6.41
N SER A 403 10.54 -19.99 -6.47
CA SER A 403 10.65 -21.09 -5.50
C SER A 403 10.92 -20.57 -4.08
N PHE A 404 11.79 -19.56 -3.96
CA PHE A 404 12.05 -18.89 -2.69
C PHE A 404 10.77 -18.24 -2.14
N PHE A 405 10.02 -17.49 -2.96
CA PHE A 405 8.74 -16.92 -2.53
C PHE A 405 7.73 -18.01 -2.13
N ALA A 406 7.62 -19.10 -2.89
CA ALA A 406 6.75 -20.24 -2.53
C ALA A 406 7.14 -20.84 -1.16
N PHE A 407 8.44 -21.03 -0.91
CA PHE A 407 8.95 -21.51 0.37
C PHE A 407 8.63 -20.54 1.52
N MET A 408 8.79 -19.23 1.31
CA MET A 408 8.39 -18.23 2.30
C MET A 408 6.88 -18.29 2.61
N MET A 409 6.05 -18.64 1.63
CA MET A 409 4.61 -18.80 1.83
C MET A 409 4.23 -20.09 2.58
N VAL A 410 5.05 -21.13 2.50
CA VAL A 410 4.98 -22.29 3.42
C VAL A 410 5.29 -21.83 4.85
N LEU A 411 6.35 -21.05 5.07
CA LEU A 411 6.66 -20.51 6.39
C LEU A 411 5.56 -19.59 6.92
N GLN A 412 4.95 -18.77 6.06
CA GLN A 412 3.76 -17.99 6.41
C GLN A 412 2.62 -18.91 6.87
N LEU A 413 2.34 -20.00 6.16
CA LEU A 413 1.29 -20.94 6.55
C LEU A 413 1.57 -21.53 7.94
N LEU A 414 2.82 -21.94 8.21
CA LEU A 414 3.20 -22.42 9.54
C LEU A 414 3.01 -21.35 10.63
N PHE A 415 3.39 -20.10 10.34
CA PHE A 415 3.12 -18.97 11.22
C PHE A 415 1.61 -18.80 11.50
N VAL A 416 0.77 -18.90 10.46
CA VAL A 416 -0.69 -18.80 10.58
C VAL A 416 -1.25 -19.94 11.45
N VAL A 417 -0.77 -21.17 11.23
CA VAL A 417 -1.21 -22.36 11.98
C VAL A 417 -0.89 -22.20 13.47
N PHE A 418 0.39 -21.99 13.78
CA PHE A 418 0.93 -22.18 15.13
C PHE A 418 0.98 -20.90 15.97
N ILE A 419 1.09 -19.73 15.36
CA ILE A 419 1.42 -18.48 16.06
C ILE A 419 0.28 -17.46 15.94
N MET A 420 -0.29 -17.27 14.75
CA MET A 420 -1.30 -16.24 14.51
C MET A 420 -2.61 -16.53 15.26
N PRO A 421 -3.08 -15.63 16.15
CA PRO A 421 -4.39 -15.74 16.78
C PRO A 421 -5.52 -15.32 15.82
N GLU A 422 -6.73 -15.83 16.04
CA GLU A 422 -7.93 -15.25 15.44
C GLU A 422 -8.35 -14.02 16.26
N THR A 423 -8.72 -12.94 15.57
CA THR A 423 -9.12 -11.65 16.16
C THR A 423 -10.60 -11.34 15.95
N LYS A 424 -11.27 -12.06 15.04
CA LYS A 424 -12.70 -11.87 14.75
C LYS A 424 -13.56 -12.04 16.02
N GLY A 425 -14.40 -11.04 16.29
CA GLY A 425 -15.43 -11.09 17.34
C GLY A 425 -14.91 -10.94 18.77
N ILE A 426 -13.63 -10.61 18.95
CA ILE A 426 -13.01 -10.37 20.25
C ILE A 426 -12.84 -8.87 20.44
N SER A 427 -13.17 -8.34 21.63
CA SER A 427 -12.93 -6.92 21.93
C SER A 427 -11.43 -6.60 21.93
N LEU A 428 -11.06 -5.38 21.56
CA LEU A 428 -9.65 -4.96 21.50
C LEU A 428 -8.98 -5.02 22.88
N GLU A 429 -9.74 -4.73 23.94
CA GLU A 429 -9.29 -4.81 25.33
C GLU A 429 -9.03 -6.26 25.76
N GLU A 430 -9.92 -7.18 25.40
CA GLU A 430 -9.77 -8.61 25.71
C GLU A 430 -8.61 -9.22 24.92
N LEU A 431 -8.49 -8.90 23.62
CA LEU A 431 -7.39 -9.36 22.79
C LEU A 431 -6.05 -8.85 23.32
N SER A 432 -5.97 -7.57 23.68
CA SER A 432 -4.78 -6.98 24.30
C SER A 432 -4.38 -7.71 25.59
N LYS A 433 -5.34 -8.01 26.49
CA LYS A 433 -5.08 -8.79 27.70
C LYS A 433 -4.55 -10.19 27.36
N LYS A 434 -5.19 -10.89 26.42
CA LYS A 434 -4.80 -12.24 25.99
C LYS A 434 -3.40 -12.30 25.37
N LEU A 435 -2.99 -11.26 24.64
CA LEU A 435 -1.69 -11.19 23.97
C LEU A 435 -0.56 -10.69 24.87
N THR A 436 -0.88 -10.00 25.97
CA THR A 436 0.10 -9.39 26.88
C THR A 436 0.24 -10.13 28.21
N GLN A 437 -0.74 -10.95 28.61
CA GLN A 437 -0.61 -11.85 29.74
C GLN A 437 0.22 -13.07 29.34
N LYS A 438 1.26 -13.37 30.13
CA LYS A 438 2.03 -14.62 30.00
C LYS A 438 1.06 -15.79 29.99
N LYS A 439 1.13 -16.67 28.97
CA LYS A 439 0.79 -18.08 29.20
C LYS A 439 1.68 -18.53 30.36
N GLN A 440 1.06 -18.84 31.51
CA GLN A 440 1.75 -19.43 32.66
C GLN A 440 2.46 -20.71 32.23
#